data_AF-A0AAE0FRZ3-F1
#
_entry.id   AF-A0AAE0FRZ3-F1
#
_cell.length_a   1.000
_cell.length_b   1.000
_cell.length_c   1.000
_cell.angle_alpha   90.00
_cell.angle_beta   90.00
_cell.angle_gamma   90.00
#
_symmetry.space_group_name_H-M   'P 1'
#
loop_
_entity.id
_entity.type
_entity.pdbx_description
1 polymer ?
#
loop_
_entity_poly.entity_id
_entity_poly.type
_entity_poly.pdbx_seq_one_letter_code
_entity_poly.pdbx_strand_id
1 'polypeptide(L)'
;MGEGDGQPRRITKVETVVEEEKIERELVEVWKIEESSFRMRAKEAECKSFWHTRKMERKMTEMDWSRMMEKEKFVPMIKRSFELVESPLTVEEMVQATKDAMEEFHLEMVQLFDYYSLLGSGNPYEMQLNAYSSFVEECGVADNSSEFCKKSDCDTMFIQTTYVDGAVAAKQLSRYQFCEVFLRIAIAKFCMTTVSPVDPAASLAKLFEECIRLNAPSNVMVDRDAFRKDRLYNGECDNVYIQHMKVLQALYSRYRIRSKDGERRPTLLNVEGFAKLFEDARLYDAYFTLQETRFCFMWSRMYTLKEDSSNQKFTNLTYVDFLEALGRAADCLHLPTDEELRSNGYADAFTWKISIELGLEQNAPIIHRRTSSHMHNVKTRPLHEKLSTMFDIMFRRLLYVPGGMNDYNKDALIRMLKKKDMEANGAAFGEHDAEDFENENVPETEQQYNVEEWAAWEAGAYESLEDGGAPKGFDEGAYYEYDSGQEYGSDDYYFFSFY
;
A
#
# COMPACT_ATOMS: atom_id res chain seq x y z
N MET A 1 -52.31 -83.26 14.15
CA MET A 1 -52.83 -82.99 15.50
C MET A 1 -51.85 -82.08 16.19
N GLY A 2 -52.31 -80.92 16.63
CA GLY A 2 -51.48 -79.85 17.18
C GLY A 2 -52.12 -78.50 16.89
N GLU A 3 -53.32 -78.27 17.44
CA GLU A 3 -53.97 -76.96 17.51
C GLU A 3 -53.10 -76.03 18.37
N GLY A 4 -52.80 -74.85 17.85
CA GLY A 4 -52.01 -73.82 18.55
C GLY A 4 -52.76 -72.49 18.51
N ASP A 5 -53.24 -72.10 19.69
CA ASP A 5 -54.09 -70.95 19.98
C ASP A 5 -53.58 -69.62 19.42
N GLY A 6 -54.44 -68.92 18.68
CA GLY A 6 -54.23 -67.55 18.23
C GLY A 6 -54.58 -66.54 19.33
N GLN A 7 -53.56 -65.96 19.97
CA GLN A 7 -53.71 -64.74 20.75
C GLN A 7 -53.69 -63.50 19.83
N PRO A 8 -54.60 -62.52 20.00
CA PRO A 8 -54.62 -61.30 19.21
C PRO A 8 -53.43 -60.39 19.57
N ARG A 9 -52.59 -60.07 18.58
CA ARG A 9 -51.47 -59.14 18.71
C ARG A 9 -51.99 -57.72 18.94
N ARG A 10 -51.66 -57.15 20.10
CA ARG A 10 -51.94 -55.76 20.48
C ARG A 10 -51.02 -54.83 19.67
N ILE A 11 -51.59 -54.06 18.76
CA ILE A 11 -50.85 -53.04 17.98
C ILE A 11 -50.73 -51.80 18.87
N THR A 12 -49.53 -51.55 19.39
CA THR A 12 -49.21 -50.31 20.10
C THR A 12 -48.82 -49.26 19.06
N LYS A 13 -49.66 -48.23 18.86
CA LYS A 13 -49.27 -47.03 18.10
C LYS A 13 -48.18 -46.31 18.91
N VAL A 14 -46.97 -46.26 18.37
CA VAL A 14 -45.90 -45.39 18.86
C VAL A 14 -46.14 -44.03 18.19
N GLU A 15 -46.64 -43.07 18.96
CA GLU A 15 -46.67 -41.67 18.54
C GLU A 15 -45.25 -41.12 18.71
N THR A 16 -44.54 -40.97 17.59
CA THR A 16 -43.26 -40.28 17.55
C THR A 16 -43.53 -38.79 17.70
N VAL A 17 -43.39 -38.27 18.93
CA VAL A 17 -43.36 -36.84 19.18
C VAL A 17 -42.02 -36.33 18.65
N VAL A 18 -42.05 -35.71 17.48
CA VAL A 18 -40.91 -34.94 16.95
C VAL A 18 -40.95 -33.60 17.67
N GLU A 19 -40.16 -33.45 18.73
CA GLU A 19 -39.85 -32.13 19.27
C GLU A 19 -39.02 -31.38 18.23
N GLU A 20 -39.64 -30.41 17.56
CA GLU A 20 -38.93 -29.43 16.74
C GLU A 20 -38.10 -28.54 17.68
N GLU A 21 -36.84 -28.92 17.90
CA GLU A 21 -35.85 -28.06 18.52
C GLU A 21 -35.70 -26.79 17.67
N LYS A 22 -36.29 -25.72 18.16
CA LYS A 22 -36.20 -24.38 17.59
C LYS A 22 -34.78 -23.87 17.83
N ILE A 23 -33.86 -24.21 16.94
CA ILE A 23 -32.51 -23.65 16.93
C ILE A 23 -32.63 -22.16 16.60
N GLU A 24 -32.67 -21.32 17.64
CA GLU A 24 -32.43 -19.88 17.51
C GLU A 24 -31.01 -19.70 16.95
N ARG A 25 -30.91 -19.47 15.65
CA ARG A 25 -29.65 -19.07 15.03
C ARG A 25 -29.34 -17.67 15.54
N GLU A 26 -28.41 -17.57 16.49
CA GLU A 26 -27.77 -16.30 16.82
C GLU A 26 -27.24 -15.68 15.51
N LEU A 27 -27.77 -14.51 15.17
CA LEU A 27 -27.31 -13.74 14.03
C LEU A 27 -25.89 -13.26 14.36
N VAL A 28 -24.88 -13.93 13.81
CA VAL A 28 -23.50 -13.43 13.87
C VAL A 28 -23.50 -12.08 13.17
N GLU A 29 -23.21 -11.03 13.92
CA GLU A 29 -23.16 -9.67 13.40
C GLU A 29 -22.10 -9.59 12.31
N VAL A 30 -22.50 -9.15 11.11
CA VAL A 30 -21.60 -9.06 9.96
C VAL A 30 -20.66 -7.89 10.17
N TRP A 31 -19.34 -8.15 10.19
CA TRP A 31 -18.32 -7.12 10.33
C TRP A 31 -18.46 -6.05 9.22
N LYS A 32 -18.32 -4.79 9.61
CA LYS A 32 -18.39 -3.62 8.71
C LYS A 32 -17.13 -2.78 8.80
N ILE A 33 -16.59 -2.39 7.65
CA ILE A 33 -15.37 -1.61 7.57
C ILE A 33 -15.53 -0.20 8.15
N GLU A 34 -16.74 0.36 8.07
CA GLU A 34 -17.10 1.68 8.58
C GLU A 34 -17.00 1.79 10.11
N GLU A 35 -17.05 0.65 10.80
CA GLU A 35 -16.99 0.56 12.26
C GLU A 35 -15.60 0.08 12.74
N SER A 36 -14.72 -0.31 11.82
CA SER A 36 -13.42 -0.93 12.08
C SER A 36 -12.29 0.05 12.44
N SER A 37 -11.12 -0.50 12.76
CA SER A 37 -9.84 0.22 12.88
C SER A 37 -9.46 1.01 11.62
N PHE A 38 -10.04 0.68 10.46
CA PHE A 38 -9.76 1.33 9.18
C PHE A 38 -10.79 2.40 8.80
N ARG A 39 -11.82 2.65 9.63
CA ARG A 39 -12.94 3.56 9.32
C ARG A 39 -12.52 4.96 8.84
N MET A 40 -11.38 5.46 9.32
CA MET A 40 -10.88 6.79 8.98
C MET A 40 -10.36 6.88 7.53
N ARG A 41 -10.10 5.74 6.87
CA ARG A 41 -9.60 5.68 5.48
C ARG A 41 -10.45 6.52 4.54
N ALA A 42 -11.78 6.34 4.55
CA ALA A 42 -12.68 7.06 3.65
C ALA A 42 -12.74 8.57 3.94
N LYS A 43 -12.39 9.01 5.17
CA LYS A 43 -12.30 10.44 5.51
C LYS A 43 -10.97 11.04 5.07
N GLU A 44 -9.87 10.34 5.34
CA GLU A 44 -8.50 10.79 5.12
C GLU A 44 -8.09 10.76 3.64
N ALA A 45 -8.50 9.72 2.90
CA ALA A 45 -8.14 9.55 1.50
C ALA A 45 -8.76 10.64 0.63
N GLU A 46 -7.98 11.16 -0.35
CA GLU A 46 -8.48 12.17 -1.29
C GLU A 46 -9.64 11.66 -2.14
N CYS A 47 -9.69 10.34 -2.39
CA CYS A 47 -10.76 9.69 -3.15
C CYS A 47 -12.04 9.47 -2.33
N LYS A 48 -12.04 9.78 -1.04
CA LYS A 48 -13.17 9.62 -0.10
C LYS A 48 -13.75 8.20 -0.08
N SER A 49 -12.87 7.20 -0.13
CA SER A 49 -13.20 5.78 -0.26
C SER A 49 -12.21 4.92 0.51
N PHE A 50 -12.61 3.69 0.84
CA PHE A 50 -11.72 2.66 1.38
C PHE A 50 -10.77 2.07 0.33
N TRP A 51 -11.12 2.26 -0.94
CA TRP A 51 -10.45 1.72 -2.12
C TRP A 51 -10.05 2.84 -3.06
N HIS A 52 -9.07 2.57 -3.92
CA HIS A 52 -8.82 3.40 -5.07
C HIS A 52 -10.06 3.42 -5.96
N THR A 53 -10.30 4.56 -6.60
CA THR A 53 -11.48 4.75 -7.45
C THR A 53 -11.04 5.15 -8.83
N ARG A 54 -11.77 4.66 -9.85
CA ARG A 54 -11.53 5.06 -11.24
C ARG A 54 -11.63 6.58 -11.44
N LYS A 55 -12.48 7.25 -10.65
CA LYS A 55 -12.58 8.70 -10.62
C LYS A 55 -11.28 9.37 -10.19
N MET A 56 -10.58 8.82 -9.19
CA MET A 56 -9.28 9.32 -8.77
C MET A 56 -8.22 9.06 -9.84
N GLU A 57 -8.17 7.84 -10.39
CA GLU A 57 -7.24 7.48 -11.47
C GLU A 57 -7.35 8.45 -12.65
N ARG A 58 -8.56 8.70 -13.15
CA ARG A 58 -8.81 9.67 -14.24
C ARG A 58 -8.26 11.06 -13.93
N LYS A 59 -8.47 11.54 -12.70
CA LYS A 59 -7.94 12.85 -12.30
C LYS A 59 -6.42 12.87 -12.22
N MET A 60 -5.80 11.76 -11.82
CA MET A 60 -4.34 11.65 -11.83
C MET A 60 -3.80 11.65 -13.27
N THR A 61 -4.45 10.92 -14.19
CA THR A 61 -4.11 10.93 -15.61
C THR A 61 -4.23 12.33 -16.18
N GLU A 62 -5.33 13.04 -15.90
CA GLU A 62 -5.53 14.42 -16.36
C GLU A 62 -4.43 15.36 -15.86
N MET A 63 -4.03 15.22 -14.60
CA MET A 63 -2.98 16.07 -14.03
C MET A 63 -1.62 15.82 -14.68
N ASP A 64 -1.24 14.56 -14.88
CA ASP A 64 0.02 14.23 -15.55
C ASP A 64 0.01 14.67 -17.01
N TRP A 65 -1.10 14.42 -17.72
CA TRP A 65 -1.28 14.85 -19.10
C TRP A 65 -1.16 16.37 -19.22
N SER A 66 -1.84 17.12 -18.36
CA SER A 66 -1.77 18.57 -18.31
C SER A 66 -0.34 19.07 -18.12
N ARG A 67 0.42 18.47 -17.20
CA ARG A 67 1.84 18.80 -16.98
C ARG A 67 2.73 18.49 -18.19
N MET A 68 2.44 17.42 -18.93
CA MET A 68 3.16 17.12 -20.18
C MET A 68 2.82 18.14 -21.27
N MET A 69 1.55 18.53 -21.40
CA MET A 69 1.09 19.52 -22.37
C MET A 69 1.69 20.92 -22.17
N GLU A 70 2.05 21.26 -20.93
CA GLU A 70 2.78 22.51 -20.60
C GLU A 70 4.21 22.55 -21.17
N LYS A 71 4.80 21.41 -21.54
CA LYS A 71 6.16 21.36 -22.08
C LYS A 71 6.18 21.74 -23.55
N GLU A 72 7.03 22.71 -23.90
CA GLU A 72 7.14 23.28 -25.26
C GLU A 72 7.31 22.22 -26.35
N LYS A 73 8.05 21.14 -26.06
CA LYS A 73 8.41 20.10 -27.04
C LYS A 73 7.48 18.88 -27.04
N PHE A 74 6.52 18.78 -26.12
CA PHE A 74 5.67 17.59 -26.00
C PHE A 74 4.66 17.52 -27.15
N VAL A 75 3.85 18.57 -27.33
CA VAL A 75 2.86 18.62 -28.42
C VAL A 75 3.52 18.54 -29.80
N PRO A 76 4.58 19.31 -30.12
CA PRO A 76 5.28 19.18 -31.40
C PRO A 76 5.81 17.78 -31.69
N MET A 77 6.24 17.03 -30.66
CA MET A 77 6.66 15.64 -30.83
C MET A 77 5.50 14.77 -31.31
N ILE A 78 4.32 14.85 -30.68
CA ILE A 78 3.14 14.09 -31.09
C ILE A 78 2.72 14.46 -32.52
N LYS A 79 2.70 15.77 -32.83
CA LYS A 79 2.37 16.26 -34.18
C LYS A 79 3.32 15.70 -35.24
N ARG A 80 4.62 15.71 -34.97
CA ARG A 80 5.63 15.19 -35.90
C ARG A 80 5.51 13.68 -36.07
N SER A 81 5.23 12.92 -35.01
CA SER A 81 5.00 11.48 -35.14
C SER A 81 3.74 11.17 -35.96
N PHE A 82 2.70 12.00 -35.83
CA PHE A 82 1.49 11.86 -36.64
C PHE A 82 1.74 12.05 -38.14
N GLU A 83 2.62 12.99 -38.52
CA GLU A 83 3.00 13.20 -39.93
C GLU A 83 3.74 12.00 -40.56
N LEU A 84 4.19 11.03 -39.76
CA LEU A 84 4.86 9.82 -40.24
C LEU A 84 3.88 8.69 -40.60
N VAL A 85 2.60 8.82 -40.26
CA VAL A 85 1.59 7.78 -40.47
C VAL A 85 0.41 8.30 -41.27
N GLU A 86 -0.12 7.46 -42.17
CA GLU A 86 -1.37 7.77 -42.84
C GLU A 86 -2.53 7.55 -41.87
N SER A 87 -3.21 8.61 -41.48
CA SER A 87 -4.36 8.53 -40.58
C SER A 87 -5.44 9.55 -40.99
N PRO A 88 -6.73 9.17 -40.89
CA PRO A 88 -7.84 10.06 -41.22
C PRO A 88 -8.14 11.10 -40.12
N LEU A 89 -7.50 10.99 -38.95
CA LEU A 89 -7.76 11.86 -37.81
C LEU A 89 -7.15 13.25 -38.02
N THR A 90 -7.74 14.26 -37.40
CA THR A 90 -7.08 15.55 -37.20
C THR A 90 -5.98 15.42 -36.14
N VAL A 91 -5.12 16.43 -36.08
CA VAL A 91 -4.05 16.47 -35.06
C VAL A 91 -4.64 16.52 -33.65
N GLU A 92 -5.71 17.28 -33.46
CA GLU A 92 -6.42 17.40 -32.20
C GLU A 92 -7.06 16.07 -31.78
N GLU A 93 -7.71 15.38 -32.71
CA GLU A 93 -8.27 14.03 -32.48
C GLU A 93 -7.16 13.01 -32.15
N MET A 94 -5.99 13.10 -32.79
CA MET A 94 -4.86 12.24 -32.48
C MET A 94 -4.27 12.49 -31.08
N VAL A 95 -4.13 13.76 -30.70
CA VAL A 95 -3.69 14.13 -29.35
C VAL A 95 -4.68 13.59 -28.31
N GLN A 96 -5.98 13.69 -28.58
CA GLN A 96 -7.01 13.12 -27.70
C GLN A 96 -6.94 11.59 -27.66
N ALA A 97 -6.82 10.90 -28.80
CA ALA A 97 -6.68 9.45 -28.85
C ALA A 97 -5.44 8.96 -28.10
N THR A 98 -4.34 9.71 -28.16
CA THR A 98 -3.11 9.41 -27.40
C THR A 98 -3.34 9.56 -25.89
N LYS A 99 -4.11 10.57 -25.47
CA LYS A 99 -4.51 10.74 -24.07
C LYS A 99 -5.40 9.60 -23.60
N ASP A 100 -6.37 9.19 -24.41
CA ASP A 100 -7.30 8.10 -24.10
C ASP A 100 -6.53 6.78 -23.94
N ALA A 101 -5.58 6.49 -24.83
CA ALA A 101 -4.68 5.35 -24.71
C ALA A 101 -3.82 5.45 -23.44
N MET A 102 -3.33 6.65 -23.08
CA MET A 102 -2.63 6.83 -21.81
C MET A 102 -3.55 6.54 -20.62
N GLU A 103 -4.81 6.96 -20.62
CA GLU A 103 -5.77 6.67 -19.53
C GLU A 103 -6.01 5.17 -19.33
N GLU A 104 -5.93 4.38 -20.40
CA GLU A 104 -6.03 2.92 -20.34
C GLU A 104 -4.84 2.31 -19.58
N PHE A 105 -3.62 2.72 -19.90
CA PHE A 105 -2.39 2.15 -19.33
C PHE A 105 -1.83 2.93 -18.13
N HIS A 106 -2.46 4.03 -17.74
CA HIS A 106 -1.93 4.96 -16.74
C HIS A 106 -1.61 4.28 -15.41
N LEU A 107 -2.50 3.42 -14.93
CA LEU A 107 -2.30 2.72 -13.65
C LEU A 107 -1.08 1.80 -13.69
N GLU A 108 -0.86 1.11 -14.81
CA GLU A 108 0.33 0.26 -15.01
C GLU A 108 1.61 1.12 -15.06
N MET A 109 1.57 2.29 -15.70
CA MET A 109 2.68 3.25 -15.66
C MET A 109 3.01 3.69 -14.23
N VAL A 110 1.99 4.00 -13.41
CA VAL A 110 2.17 4.38 -11.99
C VAL A 110 2.76 3.22 -11.19
N GLN A 111 2.28 1.99 -11.39
CA GLN A 111 2.81 0.81 -10.71
C GLN A 111 4.28 0.55 -11.06
N LEU A 112 4.65 0.68 -12.33
CA LEU A 112 6.04 0.61 -12.80
C LEU A 112 6.87 1.72 -12.18
N PHE A 113 6.36 2.95 -12.14
CA PHE A 113 7.03 4.08 -11.53
C PHE A 113 7.37 3.79 -10.06
N ASP A 114 6.37 3.41 -9.28
CA ASP A 114 6.53 3.17 -7.85
C ASP A 114 7.47 1.99 -7.60
N TYR A 115 7.38 0.92 -8.39
CA TYR A 115 8.28 -0.22 -8.23
C TYR A 115 9.74 0.15 -8.48
N TYR A 116 10.06 0.70 -9.65
CA TYR A 116 11.45 0.99 -10.01
C TYR A 116 12.04 2.13 -9.17
N SER A 117 11.23 3.13 -8.78
CA SER A 117 11.69 4.20 -7.88
C SER A 117 12.15 3.67 -6.52
N LEU A 118 11.55 2.58 -6.03
CA LEU A 118 11.92 1.95 -4.76
C LEU A 118 13.17 1.07 -4.83
N LEU A 119 13.59 0.64 -6.03
CA LEU A 119 14.85 -0.10 -6.22
C LEU A 119 16.08 0.81 -6.09
N GLY A 120 15.89 2.12 -6.29
CA GLY A 120 16.95 3.11 -6.15
C GLY A 120 17.42 3.33 -4.70
N SER A 121 18.64 3.83 -4.55
CA SER A 121 19.15 4.30 -3.25
C SER A 121 18.68 5.70 -2.88
N GLY A 122 18.04 6.41 -3.81
CA GLY A 122 17.61 7.79 -3.66
C GLY A 122 16.27 7.99 -2.95
N ASN A 123 15.65 9.12 -3.26
CA ASN A 123 14.30 9.46 -2.84
C ASN A 123 13.30 8.46 -3.45
N PRO A 124 12.48 7.74 -2.67
CA PRO A 124 11.55 6.74 -3.20
C PRO A 124 10.42 7.33 -4.06
N TYR A 125 10.29 8.66 -4.10
CA TYR A 125 9.26 9.39 -4.85
C TYR A 125 9.74 9.88 -6.22
N GLU A 126 11.00 9.65 -6.56
CA GLU A 126 11.64 10.13 -7.78
C GLU A 126 12.52 9.02 -8.38
N MET A 127 12.35 8.72 -9.67
CA MET A 127 13.09 7.64 -10.32
C MET A 127 14.45 8.13 -10.81
N GLN A 128 15.52 7.57 -10.24
CA GLN A 128 16.89 7.85 -10.66
C GLN A 128 17.23 7.15 -11.99
N LEU A 129 18.24 7.66 -12.72
CA LEU A 129 18.65 7.10 -14.01
C LEU A 129 18.98 5.61 -13.95
N ASN A 130 19.63 5.13 -12.88
CA ASN A 130 19.93 3.71 -12.72
C ASN A 130 18.67 2.84 -12.58
N ALA A 131 17.67 3.31 -11.84
CA ALA A 131 16.38 2.63 -11.72
C ALA A 131 15.62 2.62 -13.06
N TYR A 132 15.67 3.74 -13.78
CA TYR A 132 15.14 3.82 -15.14
C TYR A 132 15.85 2.86 -16.11
N SER A 133 17.18 2.77 -16.05
CA SER A 133 17.93 1.81 -16.87
C SER A 133 17.54 0.36 -16.57
N SER A 134 17.32 0.01 -15.29
CA SER A 134 16.78 -1.31 -14.92
C SER A 134 15.41 -1.56 -15.53
N PHE A 135 14.50 -0.58 -15.49
CA PHE A 135 13.21 -0.66 -16.17
C PHE A 135 13.38 -0.93 -17.68
N VAL A 136 14.26 -0.18 -18.35
CA VAL A 136 14.47 -0.31 -19.79
C VAL A 136 14.97 -1.72 -20.17
N GLU A 137 15.86 -2.28 -19.35
CA GLU A 137 16.44 -3.61 -19.57
C GLU A 137 15.45 -4.73 -19.22
N GLU A 138 14.86 -4.69 -18.02
CA GLU A 138 13.98 -5.75 -17.51
C GLU A 138 12.67 -5.82 -18.30
N CYS A 139 12.11 -4.69 -18.73
CA CYS A 139 10.89 -4.68 -19.54
C CYS A 139 11.15 -4.89 -21.05
N GLY A 140 12.41 -5.06 -21.47
CA GLY A 140 12.76 -5.32 -22.86
C GLY A 140 12.35 -4.20 -23.83
N VAL A 141 12.28 -2.94 -23.37
CA VAL A 141 11.81 -1.84 -24.22
C VAL A 141 12.86 -1.42 -25.24
N ALA A 142 14.15 -1.45 -24.86
CA ALA A 142 15.24 -1.14 -25.77
C ALA A 142 15.47 -2.31 -26.75
N ASP A 143 15.67 -1.97 -28.02
CA ASP A 143 15.99 -2.91 -29.09
C ASP A 143 17.26 -2.45 -29.82
N ASN A 144 18.31 -3.27 -29.74
CA ASN A 144 19.60 -2.99 -30.36
C ASN A 144 19.53 -2.95 -31.90
N SER A 145 18.52 -3.57 -32.50
CA SER A 145 18.27 -3.54 -33.94
C SER A 145 17.40 -2.35 -34.37
N SER A 146 16.70 -1.70 -33.44
CA SER A 146 15.91 -0.50 -33.71
C SER A 146 16.81 0.66 -34.10
N GLU A 147 16.38 1.46 -35.07
CA GLU A 147 17.10 2.69 -35.45
C GLU A 147 16.93 3.81 -34.40
N PHE A 148 15.80 3.83 -33.70
CA PHE A 148 15.38 4.95 -32.85
C PHE A 148 15.13 4.58 -31.38
N CYS A 149 15.20 3.29 -31.02
CA CYS A 149 14.89 2.81 -29.67
C CYS A 149 15.98 1.87 -29.12
N LYS A 150 17.24 2.25 -29.25
CA LYS A 150 18.36 1.59 -28.56
C LYS A 150 18.43 2.06 -27.11
N LYS A 151 19.27 1.40 -26.31
CA LYS A 151 19.50 1.81 -24.91
C LYS A 151 19.96 3.28 -24.79
N SER A 152 20.86 3.72 -25.68
CA SER A 152 21.33 5.12 -25.72
C SER A 152 20.22 6.12 -26.07
N ASP A 153 19.23 5.69 -26.87
CA ASP A 153 18.10 6.52 -27.23
C ASP A 153 17.14 6.65 -26.04
N CYS A 154 16.93 5.56 -25.30
CA CYS A 154 16.17 5.57 -24.05
C CYS A 154 16.81 6.48 -22.98
N ASP A 155 18.15 6.48 -22.86
CA ASP A 155 18.87 7.41 -21.97
C ASP A 155 18.68 8.87 -22.43
N THR A 156 18.65 9.11 -23.74
CA THR A 156 18.38 10.44 -24.31
C THR A 156 16.94 10.88 -24.00
N MET A 157 15.96 9.98 -24.06
CA MET A 157 14.57 10.25 -23.70
C MET A 157 14.44 10.62 -22.22
N PHE A 158 15.15 9.94 -21.32
CA PHE A 158 15.22 10.33 -19.91
C PHE A 158 15.63 11.81 -19.77
N ILE A 159 16.73 12.20 -20.40
CA ILE A 159 17.24 13.59 -20.35
C ILE A 159 16.22 14.58 -20.93
N GLN A 160 15.55 14.23 -22.04
CA GLN A 160 14.53 15.08 -22.65
C GLN A 160 13.32 15.29 -21.74
N THR A 161 12.92 14.24 -21.01
CA THR A 161 11.78 14.33 -20.08
C THR A 161 12.08 15.08 -18.80
N THR A 162 13.33 15.02 -18.30
CA THR A 162 13.75 15.77 -17.11
C THR A 162 14.14 17.22 -17.38
N TYR A 163 14.25 17.61 -18.65
CA TYR A 163 14.56 18.98 -19.04
C TYR A 163 13.41 19.94 -18.71
N VAL A 164 13.76 21.06 -18.07
CA VAL A 164 12.88 22.19 -17.78
C VAL A 164 13.57 23.44 -18.31
N ASP A 165 12.84 24.26 -19.07
CA ASP A 165 13.42 25.44 -19.73
C ASP A 165 14.09 26.38 -18.72
N GLY A 166 15.33 26.78 -19.04
CA GLY A 166 16.12 27.66 -18.17
C GLY A 166 16.65 27.01 -16.89
N ALA A 167 16.42 25.72 -16.66
CA ALA A 167 16.94 24.97 -15.53
C ALA A 167 17.90 23.86 -15.96
N VAL A 168 18.78 23.46 -15.04
CA VAL A 168 19.58 22.24 -15.23
C VAL A 168 18.63 21.05 -15.19
N ALA A 169 18.72 20.16 -16.19
CA ALA A 169 17.88 18.97 -16.26
C ALA A 169 17.94 18.20 -14.94
N ALA A 170 16.76 17.86 -14.41
CA ALA A 170 16.69 17.07 -13.18
C ALA A 170 17.36 15.71 -13.40
N LYS A 171 18.00 15.19 -12.35
CA LYS A 171 18.70 13.89 -12.42
C LYS A 171 17.75 12.70 -12.15
N GLN A 172 16.46 12.98 -12.00
CA GLN A 172 15.45 12.04 -11.58
C GLN A 172 14.12 12.38 -12.27
N LEU A 173 13.30 11.37 -12.53
CA LEU A 173 11.97 11.51 -13.08
C LEU A 173 10.94 11.57 -11.95
N SER A 174 10.03 12.51 -12.05
CA SER A 174 8.72 12.41 -11.39
C SER A 174 7.77 11.53 -12.22
N ARG A 175 6.63 11.13 -11.63
CA ARG A 175 5.67 10.20 -12.28
C ARG A 175 5.19 10.69 -13.64
N TYR A 176 4.81 11.97 -13.78
CA TYR A 176 4.34 12.49 -15.07
C TYR A 176 5.44 12.47 -16.14
N GLN A 177 6.69 12.71 -15.74
CA GLN A 177 7.84 12.61 -16.66
C GLN A 177 8.08 11.16 -17.07
N PHE A 178 7.90 10.20 -16.15
CA PHE A 178 7.98 8.78 -16.50
C PHE A 178 6.84 8.35 -17.43
N CYS A 179 5.62 8.87 -17.26
CA CYS A 179 4.52 8.68 -18.22
C CYS A 179 4.89 9.25 -19.60
N GLU A 180 5.51 10.43 -19.66
CA GLU A 180 6.02 11.02 -20.90
C GLU A 180 7.07 10.12 -21.57
N VAL A 181 7.94 9.48 -20.77
CA VAL A 181 8.95 8.55 -21.29
C VAL A 181 8.30 7.37 -22.00
N PHE A 182 7.21 6.78 -21.48
CA PHE A 182 6.50 5.72 -22.20
C PHE A 182 6.04 6.15 -23.58
N LEU A 183 5.45 7.35 -23.70
CA LEU A 183 5.01 7.89 -24.99
C LEU A 183 6.20 8.09 -25.95
N ARG A 184 7.31 8.63 -25.45
CA ARG A 184 8.53 8.81 -26.26
C ARG A 184 9.10 7.48 -26.75
N ILE A 185 9.19 6.47 -25.88
CA ILE A 185 9.65 5.13 -26.22
C ILE A 185 8.71 4.51 -27.25
N ALA A 186 7.40 4.56 -27.02
CA ALA A 186 6.39 4.01 -27.91
C ALA A 186 6.51 4.61 -29.32
N ILE A 187 6.55 5.94 -29.42
CA ILE A 187 6.71 6.66 -30.69
C ILE A 187 8.01 6.26 -31.38
N ALA A 188 9.14 6.26 -30.66
CA ALA A 188 10.42 5.92 -31.27
C ALA A 188 10.47 4.47 -31.76
N LYS A 189 9.88 3.54 -31.00
CA LYS A 189 9.93 2.11 -31.30
C LYS A 189 8.96 1.71 -32.40
N PHE A 190 7.73 2.23 -32.38
CA PHE A 190 6.63 1.75 -33.23
C PHE A 190 6.07 2.78 -34.23
N CYS A 191 6.31 4.08 -34.02
CA CYS A 191 5.84 5.11 -34.94
C CYS A 191 6.94 5.55 -35.93
N MET A 192 8.19 5.69 -35.46
CA MET A 192 9.31 6.14 -36.28
C MET A 192 9.96 5.02 -37.11
N THR A 193 9.52 3.79 -36.95
CA THR A 193 10.05 2.63 -37.70
C THR A 193 9.75 2.72 -39.19
N THR A 194 10.64 2.15 -40.01
CA THR A 194 10.41 2.00 -41.45
C THR A 194 9.49 0.82 -41.78
N VAL A 195 9.21 -0.06 -40.80
CA VAL A 195 8.42 -1.27 -40.98
C VAL A 195 7.09 -1.13 -40.23
N SER A 196 6.00 -0.93 -40.98
CA SER A 196 4.63 -0.85 -40.46
C SER A 196 4.45 0.18 -39.32
N PRO A 197 4.77 1.47 -39.55
CA PRO A 197 4.58 2.50 -38.54
C PRO A 197 3.11 2.62 -38.16
N VAL A 198 2.85 2.80 -36.86
CA VAL A 198 1.49 3.02 -36.32
C VAL A 198 1.43 4.36 -35.58
N ASP A 199 0.22 4.88 -35.40
CA ASP A 199 0.03 6.16 -34.73
C ASP A 199 0.46 6.11 -33.24
N PRO A 200 0.63 7.28 -32.58
CA PRO A 200 1.09 7.32 -31.19
C PRO A 200 0.22 6.56 -30.18
N ALA A 201 -1.11 6.55 -30.36
CA ALA A 201 -2.02 5.84 -29.46
C ALA A 201 -1.83 4.33 -29.59
N ALA A 202 -1.84 3.81 -30.83
CA ALA A 202 -1.56 2.41 -31.13
C ALA A 202 -0.14 1.99 -30.74
N SER A 203 0.85 2.90 -30.88
CA SER A 203 2.23 2.66 -30.47
C SER A 203 2.33 2.42 -28.96
N LEU A 204 1.58 3.18 -28.17
CA LEU A 204 1.57 3.01 -26.72
C LEU A 204 0.97 1.65 -26.33
N ALA A 205 -0.15 1.27 -26.93
CA ALA A 205 -0.75 -0.04 -26.72
C ALA A 205 0.23 -1.17 -27.06
N LYS A 206 0.89 -1.10 -28.22
CA LYS A 206 1.93 -2.07 -28.61
C LYS A 206 3.09 -2.14 -27.63
N LEU A 207 3.54 -1.00 -27.06
CA LEU A 207 4.59 -1.02 -26.05
C LEU A 207 4.17 -1.81 -24.82
N PHE A 208 2.93 -1.63 -24.35
CA PHE A 208 2.42 -2.37 -23.20
C PHE A 208 2.24 -3.86 -23.51
N GLU A 209 1.66 -4.19 -24.66
CA GLU A 209 1.35 -5.57 -25.05
C GLU A 209 2.57 -6.38 -25.47
N GLU A 210 3.50 -5.79 -26.21
CA GLU A 210 4.65 -6.49 -26.81
C GLU A 210 5.93 -6.37 -25.99
N CYS A 211 5.99 -5.48 -25.00
CA CYS A 211 7.18 -5.32 -24.16
C CYS A 211 6.85 -5.40 -22.68
N ILE A 212 6.04 -4.47 -22.17
CA ILE A 212 5.86 -4.32 -20.72
C ILE A 212 5.20 -5.56 -20.11
N ARG A 213 4.00 -5.96 -20.54
CA ARG A 213 3.26 -7.08 -19.92
C ARG A 213 3.94 -8.44 -20.15
N LEU A 214 4.78 -8.56 -21.19
CA LEU A 214 5.53 -9.79 -21.47
C LEU A 214 6.77 -9.95 -20.59
N ASN A 215 7.45 -8.84 -20.27
CA ASN A 215 8.78 -8.88 -19.65
C ASN A 215 8.80 -8.30 -18.23
N ALA A 216 7.86 -7.43 -17.87
CA ALA A 216 7.83 -6.81 -16.56
C ALA A 216 7.79 -7.88 -15.47
N PRO A 217 8.58 -7.72 -14.39
CA PRO A 217 8.56 -8.67 -13.30
C PRO A 217 7.13 -8.83 -12.75
N SER A 218 6.71 -10.08 -12.47
CA SER A 218 5.36 -10.40 -11.98
C SER A 218 4.95 -9.65 -10.70
N ASN A 219 5.92 -9.06 -10.02
CA ASN A 219 5.76 -8.30 -8.80
C ASN A 219 5.53 -6.79 -8.98
N VAL A 220 5.56 -6.26 -10.21
CA VAL A 220 5.42 -4.81 -10.43
C VAL A 220 3.96 -4.37 -10.49
N MET A 221 3.13 -5.10 -11.25
CA MET A 221 1.73 -4.75 -11.50
C MET A 221 0.78 -5.33 -10.46
N VAL A 222 0.96 -4.94 -9.20
CA VAL A 222 0.14 -5.43 -8.09
C VAL A 222 -1.02 -4.48 -7.83
N ASP A 223 -2.25 -4.99 -7.87
CA ASP A 223 -3.41 -4.27 -7.36
C ASP A 223 -3.28 -4.09 -5.83
N ARG A 224 -3.12 -2.83 -5.41
CA ARG A 224 -2.99 -2.47 -4.00
C ARG A 224 -4.27 -2.75 -3.22
N ASP A 225 -5.43 -2.68 -3.88
CA ASP A 225 -6.72 -2.91 -3.25
C ASP A 225 -7.02 -4.40 -3.10
N ALA A 226 -6.46 -5.27 -3.92
CA ALA A 226 -6.56 -6.73 -3.73
C ALA A 226 -6.07 -7.12 -2.33
N PHE A 227 -4.93 -6.58 -1.88
CA PHE A 227 -4.48 -6.81 -0.50
C PHE A 227 -5.49 -6.31 0.55
N ARG A 228 -6.08 -5.13 0.34
CA ARG A 228 -7.03 -4.58 1.30
C ARG A 228 -8.31 -5.42 1.35
N LYS A 229 -8.88 -5.76 0.20
CA LYS A 229 -10.13 -6.53 0.05
C LYS A 229 -9.97 -7.98 0.49
N ASP A 230 -8.88 -8.64 0.09
CA ASP A 230 -8.76 -10.10 0.18
C ASP A 230 -7.95 -10.55 1.42
N ARG A 231 -7.15 -9.66 2.01
CA ARG A 231 -6.22 -10.03 3.11
C ARG A 231 -6.45 -9.24 4.39
N LEU A 232 -6.60 -7.91 4.31
CA LEU A 232 -6.50 -7.03 5.48
C LEU A 232 -7.84 -6.61 6.08
N TYR A 233 -8.79 -6.14 5.25
CA TYR A 233 -10.04 -5.54 5.74
C TYR A 233 -11.07 -6.65 6.00
N ASN A 234 -10.88 -7.33 7.13
CA ASN A 234 -11.81 -8.32 7.68
C ASN A 234 -11.80 -8.27 9.21
N GLY A 235 -12.80 -8.88 9.82
CA GLY A 235 -12.99 -8.83 11.28
C GLY A 235 -11.85 -9.48 12.08
N GLU A 236 -11.20 -10.52 11.56
CA GLU A 236 -10.11 -11.19 12.28
C GLU A 236 -8.89 -10.29 12.42
N CYS A 237 -8.48 -9.63 11.32
CA CYS A 237 -7.39 -8.66 11.34
C CYS A 237 -7.76 -7.44 12.20
N ASP A 238 -8.97 -6.93 12.06
CA ASP A 238 -9.46 -5.78 12.83
C ASP A 238 -9.42 -6.04 14.35
N ASN A 239 -9.82 -7.23 14.79
CA ASN A 239 -9.73 -7.65 16.20
C ASN A 239 -8.30 -7.56 16.74
N VAL A 240 -7.30 -7.99 15.96
CA VAL A 240 -5.89 -7.88 16.36
C VAL A 240 -5.48 -6.40 16.50
N TYR A 241 -5.86 -5.54 15.56
CA TYR A 241 -5.57 -4.10 15.66
C TYR A 241 -6.25 -3.45 16.88
N ILE A 242 -7.52 -3.76 17.13
CA ILE A 242 -8.28 -3.25 18.27
C ILE A 242 -7.60 -3.61 19.60
N GLN A 243 -7.20 -4.88 19.77
CA GLN A 243 -6.53 -5.36 20.98
C GLN A 243 -5.24 -4.58 21.29
N HIS A 244 -4.54 -4.13 20.25
CA HIS A 244 -3.25 -3.46 20.36
C HIS A 244 -3.29 -1.95 20.07
N MET A 245 -4.48 -1.37 19.85
CA MET A 245 -4.67 -0.01 19.34
C MET A 245 -3.84 1.05 20.10
N LYS A 246 -3.89 1.06 21.43
CA LYS A 246 -3.14 2.03 22.27
C LYS A 246 -1.62 1.96 22.06
N VAL A 247 -1.06 0.76 21.88
CA VAL A 247 0.38 0.58 21.62
C VAL A 247 0.71 1.05 20.21
N LEU A 248 -0.13 0.70 19.24
CA LEU A 248 0.07 1.07 17.83
C LEU A 248 0.00 2.61 17.65
N GLN A 249 -0.92 3.29 18.33
CA GLN A 249 -0.96 4.75 18.37
C GLN A 249 0.31 5.35 19.00
N ALA A 250 0.80 4.79 20.10
CA ALA A 250 2.04 5.23 20.73
C ALA A 250 3.26 5.03 19.81
N LEU A 251 3.32 3.91 19.08
CA LEU A 251 4.36 3.65 18.08
C LEU A 251 4.29 4.64 16.92
N TYR A 252 3.11 4.78 16.30
CA TYR A 252 2.90 5.74 15.21
C TYR A 252 3.36 7.14 15.64
N SER A 253 2.91 7.58 16.82
CA SER A 253 3.32 8.86 17.38
C SER A 253 4.84 8.94 17.50
N ARG A 254 5.47 8.01 18.23
CA ARG A 254 6.91 8.00 18.52
C ARG A 254 7.79 8.02 17.27
N TYR A 255 7.37 7.33 16.22
CA TYR A 255 8.16 7.16 15.01
C TYR A 255 7.91 8.24 13.95
N ARG A 256 7.05 9.24 14.20
CA ARG A 256 7.02 10.49 13.42
C ARG A 256 8.26 11.35 13.71
N ILE A 257 9.42 10.83 13.32
CA ILE A 257 10.72 11.44 13.55
C ILE A 257 10.92 12.64 12.63
N ARG A 258 11.60 13.67 13.13
CA ARG A 258 11.93 14.86 12.33
C ARG A 258 12.86 14.49 11.18
N SER A 259 12.63 15.08 10.01
CA SER A 259 13.63 15.08 8.96
C SER A 259 14.84 15.92 9.41
N LYS A 260 16.01 15.69 8.81
CA LYS A 260 17.27 16.36 9.19
C LYS A 260 17.19 17.90 9.15
N ASP A 261 16.28 18.43 8.34
CA ASP A 261 16.10 19.87 8.10
C ASP A 261 14.84 20.44 8.80
N GLY A 262 14.06 19.61 9.49
CA GLY A 262 12.77 20.00 10.08
C GLY A 262 12.86 20.33 11.57
N GLU A 263 12.53 21.57 11.94
CA GLU A 263 12.45 21.97 13.36
C GLU A 263 11.22 21.42 14.08
N ARG A 264 10.10 21.24 13.36
CA ARG A 264 8.83 20.78 13.92
C ARG A 264 8.62 19.28 13.69
N ARG A 265 7.93 18.66 14.64
CA ARG A 265 7.48 17.27 14.54
C ARG A 265 6.51 17.10 13.36
N PRO A 266 6.74 16.13 12.46
CA PRO A 266 5.77 15.81 11.41
C PRO A 266 4.43 15.35 12.00
N THR A 267 3.34 15.74 11.34
CA THR A 267 1.99 15.27 11.66
C THR A 267 1.77 13.83 11.19
N LEU A 268 2.45 13.43 10.11
CA LEU A 268 2.36 12.12 9.46
C LEU A 268 3.67 11.35 9.56
N LEU A 269 3.60 10.02 9.39
CA LEU A 269 4.76 9.15 9.49
C LEU A 269 5.52 9.06 8.16
N ASN A 270 6.76 9.55 8.11
CA ASN A 270 7.64 9.41 6.95
C ASN A 270 8.27 8.01 6.85
N VAL A 271 8.89 7.73 5.70
CA VAL A 271 9.53 6.44 5.41
C VAL A 271 10.71 6.15 6.33
N GLU A 272 11.46 7.18 6.74
CA GLU A 272 12.58 7.04 7.68
C GLU A 272 12.11 6.59 9.05
N GLY A 273 11.02 7.18 9.54
CA GLY A 273 10.38 6.82 10.80
C GLY A 273 9.86 5.40 10.80
N PHE A 274 9.18 5.00 9.72
CA PHE A 274 8.72 3.64 9.55
C PHE A 274 9.89 2.64 9.48
N ALA A 275 10.94 2.94 8.71
CA ALA A 275 12.14 2.10 8.64
C ALA A 275 12.86 1.98 9.99
N LYS A 276 12.90 3.07 10.77
CA LYS A 276 13.49 3.11 12.11
C LYS A 276 12.75 2.20 13.09
N LEU A 277 11.41 2.14 13.01
CA LEU A 277 10.61 1.21 13.81
C LEU A 277 11.05 -0.24 13.57
N PHE A 278 11.19 -0.64 12.31
CA PHE A 278 11.62 -2.00 11.94
C PHE A 278 13.05 -2.30 12.37
N GLU A 279 13.93 -1.29 12.33
CA GLU A 279 15.29 -1.40 12.83
C GLU A 279 15.32 -1.61 14.35
N ASP A 280 14.61 -0.78 15.12
CA ASP A 280 14.56 -0.86 16.58
C ASP A 280 13.89 -2.16 17.05
N ALA A 281 12.85 -2.59 16.35
CA ALA A 281 12.17 -3.86 16.59
C ALA A 281 12.94 -5.08 16.06
N ARG A 282 14.09 -4.87 15.40
CA ARG A 282 14.95 -5.91 14.77
C ARG A 282 14.15 -6.92 13.94
N LEU A 283 13.22 -6.40 13.14
CA LEU A 283 12.38 -7.21 12.26
C LEU A 283 13.07 -7.54 10.93
N TYR A 284 14.15 -6.85 10.59
CA TYR A 284 14.94 -7.16 9.40
C TYR A 284 15.60 -8.55 9.50
N ASP A 285 15.67 -9.22 8.36
CA ASP A 285 16.44 -10.45 8.17
C ASP A 285 17.08 -10.47 6.77
N ALA A 286 17.61 -11.62 6.34
CA ALA A 286 18.26 -11.75 5.03
C ALA A 286 17.31 -11.53 3.83
N TYR A 287 16.00 -11.48 4.06
CA TYR A 287 14.97 -11.47 3.04
C TYR A 287 13.92 -10.38 3.20
N PHE A 288 13.63 -9.99 4.44
CA PHE A 288 12.87 -8.79 4.73
C PHE A 288 13.86 -7.70 5.07
N THR A 289 14.21 -6.89 4.08
CA THR A 289 15.22 -5.84 4.16
C THR A 289 14.57 -4.46 4.18
N LEU A 290 15.39 -3.40 4.20
CA LEU A 290 14.91 -2.03 4.05
C LEU A 290 14.06 -1.84 2.77
N GLN A 291 14.34 -2.60 1.72
CA GLN A 291 13.60 -2.54 0.48
C GLN A 291 12.15 -3.04 0.66
N GLU A 292 11.95 -4.20 1.27
CA GLU A 292 10.61 -4.73 1.58
C GLU A 292 9.83 -3.77 2.49
N THR A 293 10.48 -3.15 3.47
CA THR A 293 9.86 -2.13 4.31
C THR A 293 9.38 -0.93 3.49
N ARG A 294 10.19 -0.46 2.53
CA ARG A 294 9.82 0.65 1.63
C ARG A 294 8.65 0.27 0.72
N PHE A 295 8.58 -0.96 0.22
CA PHE A 295 7.41 -1.44 -0.51
C PHE A 295 6.14 -1.47 0.35
N CYS A 296 6.23 -1.99 1.57
CA CYS A 296 5.10 -2.00 2.51
C CYS A 296 4.59 -0.58 2.80
N PHE A 297 5.51 0.38 2.93
CA PHE A 297 5.19 1.80 3.09
C PHE A 297 4.52 2.38 1.85
N MET A 298 5.10 2.19 0.66
CA MET A 298 4.57 2.81 -0.56
C MET A 298 3.19 2.27 -0.93
N TRP A 299 3.00 0.96 -0.81
CA TRP A 299 1.76 0.30 -1.25
C TRP A 299 0.63 0.39 -0.23
N SER A 300 0.91 0.80 1.00
CA SER A 300 -0.16 1.01 1.98
C SER A 300 -0.95 2.29 1.73
N ARG A 301 -0.35 3.26 1.04
CA ARG A 301 -0.96 4.56 0.76
C ARG A 301 -2.06 4.49 -0.28
N MET A 302 -2.94 5.47 -0.16
CA MET A 302 -3.90 5.82 -1.20
C MET A 302 -3.26 6.73 -2.25
N TYR A 303 -3.72 6.66 -3.49
CA TYR A 303 -3.33 7.63 -4.51
C TYR A 303 -3.71 9.05 -4.12
N THR A 304 -2.81 9.99 -4.44
CA THR A 304 -2.97 11.43 -4.24
C THR A 304 -2.81 12.13 -5.58
N LEU A 305 -3.55 13.22 -5.78
CA LEU A 305 -3.44 14.00 -7.02
C LEU A 305 -2.09 14.71 -7.12
N LYS A 306 -1.70 15.42 -6.05
CA LYS A 306 -0.52 16.27 -6.07
C LYS A 306 0.71 15.49 -5.64
N GLU A 307 1.47 15.00 -6.61
CA GLU A 307 2.72 14.30 -6.33
C GLU A 307 3.90 15.26 -6.38
N ASP A 308 4.10 15.96 -5.28
CA ASP A 308 5.32 16.71 -5.04
C ASP A 308 5.93 16.28 -3.70
N SER A 309 7.24 16.40 -3.59
CA SER A 309 7.96 15.99 -2.38
C SER A 309 7.62 16.86 -1.17
N SER A 310 6.97 18.01 -1.35
CA SER A 310 6.49 18.86 -0.26
C SER A 310 5.09 18.47 0.23
N ASN A 311 4.33 17.66 -0.51
CA ASN A 311 3.01 17.20 -0.16
C ASN A 311 3.15 16.06 0.84
N GLN A 312 2.79 16.35 2.09
CA GLN A 312 2.90 15.37 3.16
C GLN A 312 2.02 14.14 2.94
N LYS A 313 0.85 14.28 2.29
CA LYS A 313 -0.01 13.12 1.97
C LYS A 313 0.63 12.19 0.93
N PHE A 314 1.46 12.74 0.05
CA PHE A 314 2.20 11.97 -0.95
C PHE A 314 3.51 11.40 -0.40
N THR A 315 4.06 11.88 0.71
CA THR A 315 5.36 11.44 1.22
C THR A 315 5.31 10.75 2.58
N ASN A 316 4.14 10.65 3.19
CA ASN A 316 3.95 10.11 4.54
C ASN A 316 2.71 9.20 4.61
N LEU A 317 2.63 8.43 5.69
CA LEU A 317 1.48 7.60 6.03
C LEU A 317 0.58 8.34 7.02
N THR A 318 -0.74 8.24 6.83
CA THR A 318 -1.69 8.44 7.92
C THR A 318 -1.61 7.30 8.93
N TYR A 319 -2.36 7.41 10.03
CA TYR A 319 -2.44 6.30 11.00
C TYR A 319 -3.00 5.03 10.36
N VAL A 320 -4.03 5.16 9.50
CA VAL A 320 -4.63 4.02 8.80
C VAL A 320 -3.66 3.40 7.78
N ASP A 321 -2.91 4.23 7.05
CA ASP A 321 -1.82 3.76 6.16
C ASP A 321 -0.73 3.02 6.93
N PHE A 322 -0.40 3.47 8.15
CA PHE A 322 0.56 2.80 9.02
C PHE A 322 0.07 1.42 9.45
N LEU A 323 -1.21 1.28 9.83
CA LEU A 323 -1.79 -0.03 10.16
C LEU A 323 -1.69 -0.98 8.95
N GLU A 324 -2.04 -0.50 7.77
CA GLU A 324 -1.94 -1.28 6.54
C GLU A 324 -0.48 -1.65 6.20
N ALA A 325 0.47 -0.74 6.38
CA ALA A 325 1.89 -1.01 6.16
C ALA A 325 2.40 -2.13 7.09
N LEU A 326 1.95 -2.14 8.35
CA LEU A 326 2.23 -3.23 9.29
C LEU A 326 1.61 -4.56 8.82
N GLY A 327 0.39 -4.54 8.28
CA GLY A 327 -0.25 -5.71 7.69
C GLY A 327 0.57 -6.27 6.51
N ARG A 328 1.01 -5.41 5.60
CA ARG A 328 1.86 -5.81 4.46
C ARG A 328 3.18 -6.40 4.94
N ALA A 329 3.80 -5.79 5.95
CA ALA A 329 5.04 -6.28 6.52
C ALA A 329 4.88 -7.64 7.20
N ALA A 330 3.83 -7.82 8.02
CA ALA A 330 3.49 -9.11 8.61
C ALA A 330 3.30 -10.16 7.51
N ASP A 331 2.72 -9.79 6.37
CA ASP A 331 2.53 -10.73 5.28
C ASP A 331 3.80 -11.13 4.52
N CYS A 332 4.88 -10.37 4.70
CA CYS A 332 6.18 -10.60 4.06
C CYS A 332 7.23 -11.21 4.99
N LEU A 333 7.07 -11.03 6.31
CA LEU A 333 8.00 -11.55 7.30
C LEU A 333 7.96 -13.08 7.39
N HIS A 334 9.13 -13.67 7.64
CA HIS A 334 9.25 -15.06 8.01
C HIS A 334 8.88 -15.24 9.48
N LEU A 335 7.60 -15.53 9.73
CA LEU A 335 7.05 -15.70 11.07
C LEU A 335 6.70 -17.17 11.32
N PRO A 336 7.00 -17.72 12.51
CA PRO A 336 6.62 -19.07 12.86
C PRO A 336 5.11 -19.17 13.10
N THR A 337 4.60 -20.40 13.11
CA THR A 337 3.27 -20.74 13.62
C THR A 337 3.38 -21.21 15.06
N ASP A 338 2.27 -21.19 15.80
CA ASP A 338 2.22 -21.73 17.17
C ASP A 338 2.53 -23.24 17.21
N GLU A 339 2.19 -23.97 16.15
CA GLU A 339 2.55 -25.39 16.03
C GLU A 339 4.06 -25.57 15.84
N GLU A 340 4.70 -24.76 14.99
CA GLU A 340 6.16 -24.80 14.83
C GLU A 340 6.87 -24.39 16.12
N LEU A 341 6.41 -23.34 16.80
CA LEU A 341 7.00 -22.91 18.07
C LEU A 341 6.95 -24.04 19.10
N ARG A 342 5.78 -24.65 19.31
CA ARG A 342 5.60 -25.78 20.25
C ARG A 342 6.44 -26.99 19.86
N SER A 343 6.45 -27.36 18.58
CA SER A 343 7.20 -28.51 18.08
C SER A 343 8.72 -28.35 18.23
N ASN A 344 9.19 -27.10 18.23
CA ASN A 344 10.60 -26.75 18.43
C ASN A 344 10.93 -26.37 19.88
N GLY A 345 9.99 -26.50 20.81
CA GLY A 345 10.22 -26.23 22.23
C GLY A 345 10.33 -24.74 22.60
N TYR A 346 9.87 -23.84 21.74
CA TYR A 346 9.81 -22.41 22.04
C TYR A 346 8.48 -22.07 22.71
N ALA A 347 8.54 -21.28 23.78
CA ALA A 347 7.36 -20.82 24.51
C ALA A 347 6.55 -19.79 23.71
N ASP A 348 7.25 -18.89 23.01
CA ASP A 348 6.66 -17.82 22.19
C ASP A 348 7.58 -17.40 21.05
N ALA A 349 7.03 -16.58 20.15
CA ALA A 349 7.71 -16.12 18.95
C ALA A 349 8.90 -15.21 19.27
N PHE A 350 8.81 -14.41 20.34
CA PHE A 350 9.91 -13.57 20.77
C PHE A 350 11.12 -14.41 21.24
N THR A 351 10.89 -15.44 22.04
CA THR A 351 11.92 -16.37 22.53
C THR A 351 12.62 -17.07 21.36
N TRP A 352 11.84 -17.50 20.36
CA TRP A 352 12.37 -18.03 19.10
C TRP A 352 13.28 -17.01 18.41
N LYS A 353 12.81 -15.77 18.20
CA LYS A 353 13.59 -14.72 17.52
C LYS A 353 14.90 -14.41 18.23
N ILE A 354 14.90 -14.32 19.56
CA ILE A 354 16.12 -14.11 20.36
C ILE A 354 17.09 -15.28 20.20
N SER A 355 16.59 -16.53 20.17
CA SER A 355 17.45 -17.70 20.02
C SER A 355 18.21 -17.72 18.69
N ILE A 356 17.55 -17.27 17.60
CA ILE A 356 18.17 -17.11 16.27
C ILE A 356 19.30 -16.09 16.34
N GLU A 357 19.01 -14.92 16.93
CA GLU A 357 19.98 -13.82 17.01
C GLU A 357 21.22 -14.16 17.83
N LEU A 358 21.06 -14.99 18.87
CA LEU A 358 22.16 -15.46 19.71
C LEU A 358 22.89 -16.68 19.12
N GLY A 359 22.44 -17.21 17.97
CA GLY A 359 23.03 -18.40 17.35
C GLY A 359 22.85 -19.68 18.17
N LEU A 360 21.81 -19.74 19.01
CA LEU A 360 21.53 -20.87 19.91
C LEU A 360 20.80 -22.04 19.23
N GLU A 361 20.55 -21.94 17.93
CA GLU A 361 19.84 -22.95 17.12
C GLU A 361 20.62 -24.25 16.90
N GLN A 362 21.85 -24.41 17.43
CA GLN A 362 22.76 -25.51 17.07
C GLN A 362 22.19 -26.92 17.27
N ASN A 363 21.06 -27.08 17.99
CA ASN A 363 20.35 -28.35 18.16
C ASN A 363 18.82 -28.27 17.93
N ALA A 364 18.28 -27.13 17.49
CA ALA A 364 16.84 -26.95 17.26
C ALA A 364 16.48 -27.21 15.78
N PRO A 365 15.34 -27.85 15.46
CA PRO A 365 14.90 -27.95 14.08
C PRO A 365 14.67 -26.55 13.49
N ILE A 366 15.23 -26.32 12.28
CA ILE A 366 15.16 -25.03 11.61
C ILE A 366 13.72 -24.79 11.14
N ILE A 367 13.09 -23.71 11.60
CA ILE A 367 11.81 -23.26 11.05
C ILE A 367 12.09 -22.71 9.65
N HIS A 368 11.86 -23.55 8.64
CA HIS A 368 12.15 -23.23 7.26
C HIS A 368 11.27 -22.10 6.75
N ARG A 369 11.89 -21.22 5.95
CA ARG A 369 11.18 -20.16 5.27
C ARG A 369 10.13 -20.73 4.33
N ARG A 370 8.92 -20.20 4.41
CA ARG A 370 7.82 -20.54 3.50
C ARG A 370 7.95 -19.73 2.23
N THR A 371 7.69 -20.37 1.09
CA THR A 371 7.58 -19.67 -0.20
C THR A 371 6.52 -18.57 -0.14
N SER A 372 5.39 -18.78 0.56
CA SER A 372 4.33 -17.77 0.70
C SER A 372 4.72 -16.49 1.47
N SER A 373 5.91 -16.45 2.09
CA SER A 373 6.43 -15.23 2.73
C SER A 373 6.93 -14.19 1.73
N HIS A 374 7.22 -14.56 0.48
CA HIS A 374 7.52 -13.55 -0.53
C HIS A 374 6.29 -12.71 -0.83
N MET A 375 6.49 -11.41 -1.05
CA MET A 375 5.41 -10.42 -1.15
C MET A 375 4.35 -10.78 -2.22
N HIS A 376 4.76 -11.47 -3.28
CA HIS A 376 3.93 -11.81 -4.46
C HIS A 376 3.48 -13.26 -4.51
N ASN A 377 4.01 -14.10 -3.62
CA ASN A 377 3.63 -15.50 -3.63
C ASN A 377 2.24 -15.66 -3.03
N VAL A 378 1.51 -16.65 -3.54
CA VAL A 378 0.20 -17.01 -3.02
C VAL A 378 0.29 -17.22 -1.51
N LYS A 379 -0.55 -16.50 -0.78
CA LYS A 379 -0.53 -16.50 0.68
C LYS A 379 -1.29 -17.72 1.20
N THR A 380 -0.63 -18.51 2.04
CA THR A 380 -1.17 -19.76 2.56
C THR A 380 -1.62 -19.69 4.01
N ARG A 381 -1.37 -18.56 4.68
CA ARG A 381 -1.69 -18.36 6.10
C ARG A 381 -2.64 -17.17 6.29
N PRO A 382 -3.56 -17.27 7.26
CA PRO A 382 -4.36 -16.12 7.68
C PRO A 382 -3.45 -14.96 8.10
N LEU A 383 -3.82 -13.74 7.72
CA LEU A 383 -3.01 -12.55 8.02
C LEU A 383 -3.06 -12.19 9.51
N HIS A 384 -4.21 -12.39 10.16
CA HIS A 384 -4.40 -12.07 11.58
C HIS A 384 -3.42 -12.83 12.49
N GLU A 385 -3.15 -14.12 12.22
CA GLU A 385 -2.14 -14.89 12.95
C GLU A 385 -0.75 -14.28 12.82
N LYS A 386 -0.37 -13.91 11.58
CA LYS A 386 0.93 -13.31 11.29
C LYS A 386 1.07 -11.94 11.95
N LEU A 387 0.00 -11.14 11.97
CA LEU A 387 -0.05 -9.86 12.67
C LEU A 387 0.20 -10.06 14.17
N SER A 388 -0.52 -11.00 14.82
CA SER A 388 -0.34 -11.30 16.24
C SER A 388 1.10 -11.73 16.56
N THR A 389 1.67 -12.64 15.76
CA THR A 389 3.07 -13.09 15.93
C THR A 389 4.06 -11.94 15.75
N MET A 390 3.88 -11.09 14.73
CA MET A 390 4.74 -9.94 14.49
C MET A 390 4.67 -8.93 15.63
N PHE A 391 3.46 -8.65 16.13
CA PHE A 391 3.23 -7.71 17.23
C PHE A 391 3.85 -8.21 18.53
N ASP A 392 3.73 -9.50 18.86
CA ASP A 392 4.41 -10.08 20.03
C ASP A 392 5.94 -9.87 19.95
N ILE A 393 6.56 -10.22 18.82
CA ILE A 393 8.00 -10.01 18.61
C ILE A 393 8.35 -8.52 18.72
N MET A 394 7.64 -7.66 18.00
CA MET A 394 7.92 -6.23 17.92
C MET A 394 7.80 -5.54 19.28
N PHE A 395 6.69 -5.76 19.99
CA PHE A 395 6.42 -5.09 21.25
C PHE A 395 7.39 -5.53 22.36
N ARG A 396 7.63 -6.84 22.47
CA ARG A 396 8.61 -7.37 23.43
C ARG A 396 10.01 -6.90 23.11
N ARG A 397 10.38 -6.87 21.84
CA ARG A 397 11.70 -6.41 21.42
C ARG A 397 11.94 -4.94 21.74
N LEU A 398 10.95 -4.08 21.54
CA LEU A 398 11.09 -2.67 21.87
C LEU A 398 11.25 -2.42 23.37
N LEU A 399 10.67 -3.28 24.21
CA LEU A 399 10.80 -3.23 25.68
C LEU A 399 12.04 -3.98 26.20
N TYR A 400 12.63 -4.88 25.40
CA TYR A 400 13.67 -5.80 25.82
C TYR A 400 14.95 -5.10 26.30
N VAL A 401 15.42 -5.48 27.49
CA VAL A 401 16.69 -5.03 28.05
C VAL A 401 17.57 -6.26 28.31
N PRO A 402 18.74 -6.39 27.65
CA PRO A 402 19.64 -7.51 27.90
C PRO A 402 20.01 -7.64 29.38
N GLY A 403 19.75 -8.81 29.98
CA GLY A 403 20.02 -9.10 31.39
C GLY A 403 18.98 -8.58 32.40
N GLY A 404 17.89 -7.95 31.93
CA GLY A 404 16.77 -7.51 32.77
C GLY A 404 15.63 -8.54 32.89
N MET A 405 14.64 -8.22 33.74
CA MET A 405 13.35 -8.91 33.76
C MET A 405 12.60 -8.58 32.46
N ASN A 406 12.28 -9.58 31.65
CA ASN A 406 11.77 -9.41 30.27
C ASN A 406 10.29 -9.77 30.14
N ASP A 407 9.52 -9.65 31.21
CA ASP A 407 8.08 -9.88 31.16
C ASP A 407 7.42 -8.73 30.39
N TYR A 408 6.69 -9.08 29.34
CA TYR A 408 5.99 -8.09 28.53
C TYR A 408 4.92 -7.39 29.36
N ASN A 409 4.99 -6.06 29.43
CA ASN A 409 3.96 -5.23 30.01
C ASN A 409 3.59 -4.12 29.03
N LYS A 410 2.32 -4.14 28.58
CA LYS A 410 1.75 -3.19 27.61
C LYS A 410 1.91 -1.73 28.08
N ASP A 411 1.62 -1.46 29.34
CA ASP A 411 1.67 -0.10 29.90
C ASP A 411 3.10 0.37 30.08
N ALA A 412 4.01 -0.52 30.46
CA ALA A 412 5.44 -0.21 30.52
C ALA A 412 5.99 0.17 29.13
N LEU A 413 5.60 -0.56 28.08
CA LEU A 413 5.96 -0.22 26.70
C LEU A 413 5.39 1.14 26.30
N ILE A 414 4.11 1.42 26.57
CA ILE A 414 3.49 2.71 26.25
C ILE A 414 4.21 3.86 27.00
N ARG A 415 4.48 3.70 28.30
CA ARG A 415 5.22 4.70 29.10
C ARG A 415 6.61 4.96 28.54
N MET A 416 7.35 3.89 28.21
CA MET A 416 8.67 4.02 27.59
C MET A 416 8.60 4.72 26.22
N LEU A 417 7.63 4.38 25.37
CA LEU A 417 7.46 5.02 24.06
C LEU A 417 7.14 6.51 24.21
N LYS A 418 6.21 6.87 25.11
CA LYS A 418 5.87 8.26 25.42
C LYS A 418 7.08 9.02 25.98
N LYS A 419 7.83 8.43 26.92
CA LYS A 419 9.05 9.02 27.47
C LYS A 419 10.08 9.30 26.37
N LYS A 420 10.39 8.30 25.53
CA LYS A 420 11.31 8.46 24.40
C LYS A 420 10.80 9.49 23.38
N ASP A 421 9.49 9.63 23.23
CA ASP A 421 8.87 10.62 22.35
C ASP A 421 9.02 12.05 22.90
N MET A 422 8.82 12.24 24.21
CA MET A 422 9.04 13.52 24.88
C MET A 422 10.50 13.95 24.84
N GLU A 423 11.42 13.02 25.15
CA GLU A 423 12.87 13.23 25.07
C GLU A 423 13.30 13.64 23.66
N ALA A 424 12.80 12.96 22.62
CA ALA A 424 13.09 13.29 21.23
C ALA A 424 12.55 14.68 20.81
N ASN A 425 11.54 15.20 21.51
CA ASN A 425 10.96 16.51 21.24
C ASN A 425 11.52 17.64 22.11
N GLY A 426 12.49 17.37 22.98
CA GLY A 426 13.09 18.36 23.86
C GLY A 426 12.22 18.77 25.04
N ALA A 427 11.15 18.03 25.33
CA ALA A 427 10.38 18.19 26.55
C ALA A 427 11.04 17.35 27.66
N ALA A 428 11.48 18.00 28.75
CA ALA A 428 12.00 17.30 29.92
C ALA A 428 10.87 16.50 30.58
N PHE A 429 11.07 15.20 30.80
CA PHE A 429 10.14 14.37 31.57
C PHE A 429 10.35 14.70 33.05
N GLY A 430 9.42 15.43 33.67
CA GLY A 430 9.48 15.73 35.11
C GLY A 430 9.13 14.49 35.92
N GLU A 431 9.81 14.26 37.05
CA GLU A 431 9.51 13.13 37.97
C GLU A 431 8.05 13.16 38.48
N HIS A 432 7.41 14.33 38.50
CA HIS A 432 6.01 14.50 38.91
C HIS A 432 4.98 13.93 37.92
N ASP A 433 5.30 13.90 36.61
CA ASP A 433 4.40 13.37 35.57
C ASP A 433 4.35 11.83 35.57
N ALA A 434 5.22 11.15 36.34
CA ALA A 434 5.20 9.71 36.47
C ALA A 434 4.22 9.22 37.56
N GLU A 435 4.00 10.01 38.61
CA GLU A 435 3.19 9.63 39.78
C GLU A 435 1.68 9.80 39.55
N ASP A 436 1.26 10.78 38.75
CA ASP A 436 -0.17 10.98 38.42
C ASP A 436 -0.75 9.81 37.58
N PHE A 437 0.11 9.04 36.91
CA PHE A 437 -0.31 7.91 36.05
C PHE A 437 -0.51 6.59 36.78
N GLU A 438 0.02 6.40 38.01
CA GLU A 438 -0.24 5.18 38.78
C GLU A 438 -1.67 5.13 39.35
N ASN A 439 -2.39 6.26 39.36
CA ASN A 439 -3.70 6.39 40.01
C ASN A 439 -4.91 6.34 39.06
N GLU A 440 -4.75 6.24 37.74
CA GLU A 440 -5.88 6.02 36.81
C GLU A 440 -6.20 4.53 36.65
N ASN A 441 -6.76 3.93 37.70
CA ASN A 441 -7.49 2.66 37.60
C ASN A 441 -8.85 2.90 36.92
N VAL A 442 -8.87 2.89 35.59
CA VAL A 442 -10.13 2.89 34.83
C VAL A 442 -10.67 1.44 34.76
N PRO A 443 -11.92 1.16 35.18
CA PRO A 443 -12.48 -0.19 35.15
C PRO A 443 -12.50 -0.78 33.73
N GLU A 444 -12.11 -2.06 33.58
CA GLU A 444 -12.09 -2.80 32.30
C GLU A 444 -13.43 -2.83 31.56
N THR A 445 -14.55 -2.55 32.25
CA THR A 445 -15.91 -2.57 31.70
C THR A 445 -16.35 -1.26 31.05
N GLU A 446 -15.56 -0.19 31.12
CA GLU A 446 -15.81 1.10 30.44
C GLU A 446 -14.79 1.35 29.29
N GLN A 447 -14.42 0.30 28.55
CA GLN A 447 -13.74 0.43 27.26
C GLN A 447 -14.71 0.88 26.14
N GLN A 448 -15.60 1.83 26.41
CA GLN A 448 -16.20 2.63 25.35
C GLN A 448 -15.11 3.59 24.85
N TYR A 449 -14.43 3.12 23.81
CA TYR A 449 -13.58 3.86 22.88
C TYR A 449 -13.72 5.38 22.98
N ASN A 450 -12.79 6.06 23.66
CA ASN A 450 -12.62 7.51 23.51
C ASN A 450 -11.93 7.85 22.17
N VAL A 451 -12.54 7.36 21.09
CA VAL A 451 -12.17 7.60 19.70
C VAL A 451 -12.45 9.05 19.33
N GLU A 452 -13.42 9.69 19.98
CA GLU A 452 -13.76 11.10 19.74
C GLU A 452 -12.62 12.03 20.16
N GLU A 453 -11.94 11.75 21.27
CA GLU A 453 -10.81 12.56 21.73
C GLU A 453 -9.59 12.47 20.80
N TRP A 454 -9.34 11.28 20.23
CA TRP A 454 -8.30 11.12 19.21
C TRP A 454 -8.72 11.70 17.85
N ALA A 455 -9.96 11.50 17.44
CA ALA A 455 -10.51 12.09 16.22
C ALA A 455 -10.53 13.63 16.30
N ALA A 456 -10.74 14.20 17.49
CA ALA A 456 -10.62 15.63 17.76
C ALA A 456 -9.15 16.10 17.70
N TRP A 457 -8.22 15.31 18.26
CA TRP A 457 -6.78 15.59 18.16
C TRP A 457 -6.27 15.56 16.70
N GLU A 458 -6.72 14.58 15.91
CA GLU A 458 -6.39 14.50 14.48
C GLU A 458 -7.12 15.56 13.63
N ALA A 459 -8.39 15.87 13.93
CA ALA A 459 -9.12 16.94 13.25
C ALA A 459 -8.43 18.30 13.44
N GLY A 460 -7.95 18.60 14.65
CA GLY A 460 -7.16 19.81 14.93
C GLY A 460 -5.82 19.85 14.18
N ALA A 461 -5.21 18.69 13.89
CA ALA A 461 -4.01 18.62 13.06
C ALA A 461 -4.32 18.87 11.57
N TYR A 462 -5.47 18.42 11.07
CA TYR A 462 -5.90 18.61 9.68
C TYR A 462 -6.36 20.04 9.38
N GLU A 463 -7.08 20.71 10.29
CA GLU A 463 -7.48 22.12 10.11
C GLU A 463 -6.25 23.05 9.96
N SER A 464 -5.14 22.71 10.62
CA SER A 464 -3.88 23.49 10.52
C SER A 464 -3.15 23.37 9.17
N LEU A 465 -3.50 22.39 8.33
CA LEU A 465 -2.93 22.21 6.98
C LEU A 465 -3.69 22.97 5.89
N GLU A 466 -4.95 23.37 6.15
CA GLU A 466 -5.76 24.13 5.19
C GLU A 466 -5.46 25.64 5.23
N ASP A 467 -4.81 26.14 6.29
CA ASP A 467 -4.44 27.56 6.46
C ASP A 467 -3.12 27.97 5.78
N GLY A 468 -2.55 27.11 4.93
CA GLY A 468 -1.44 27.44 4.04
C GLY A 468 -1.89 28.34 2.90
N GLY A 469 -1.99 29.64 3.14
CA GLY A 469 -2.49 30.65 2.21
C GLY A 469 -2.05 30.47 0.75
N ALA A 470 -3.03 30.23 -0.12
CA ALA A 470 -2.84 30.24 -1.57
C ALA A 470 -2.40 31.64 -2.05
N PRO A 471 -1.47 31.75 -3.02
CA PRO A 471 -1.21 33.02 -3.69
C PRO A 471 -2.47 33.45 -4.45
N LYS A 472 -2.95 34.66 -4.18
CA LYS A 472 -4.08 35.28 -4.88
C LYS A 472 -3.78 35.35 -6.39
N GLY A 473 -4.54 34.60 -7.19
CA GLY A 473 -4.51 34.73 -8.64
C GLY A 473 -4.88 33.46 -9.39
N PHE A 474 -6.05 32.89 -9.13
CA PHE A 474 -6.69 31.97 -10.08
C PHE A 474 -8.16 32.32 -10.15
N ASP A 475 -8.58 32.75 -11.33
CA ASP A 475 -9.93 33.24 -11.65
C ASP A 475 -10.76 32.02 -12.07
N GLU A 476 -11.57 31.48 -11.14
CA GLU A 476 -12.50 30.39 -11.43
C GLU A 476 -13.77 30.95 -12.07
N GLY A 477 -13.79 30.96 -13.40
CA GLY A 477 -14.97 31.32 -14.17
C GLY A 477 -15.06 30.56 -15.48
N ALA A 478 -15.55 29.31 -15.45
CA ALA A 478 -16.31 28.71 -16.56
C ALA A 478 -16.91 27.33 -16.19
N TYR A 479 -18.26 27.32 -16.12
CA TYR A 479 -19.21 26.29 -16.58
C TYR A 479 -18.83 24.79 -16.53
N TYR A 480 -19.66 24.01 -15.81
CA TYR A 480 -20.36 22.86 -16.42
C TYR A 480 -21.77 22.74 -15.81
N GLU A 481 -22.78 22.83 -16.68
CA GLU A 481 -24.16 22.45 -16.37
C GLU A 481 -24.22 20.94 -16.11
N TYR A 482 -24.90 20.57 -15.03
CA TYR A 482 -25.26 19.19 -14.74
C TYR A 482 -26.34 18.75 -15.73
N ASP A 483 -26.02 17.83 -16.64
CA ASP A 483 -27.03 17.03 -17.33
C ASP A 483 -27.26 15.75 -16.52
N SER A 484 -28.42 15.69 -15.88
CA SER A 484 -28.87 14.58 -15.04
C SER A 484 -29.82 13.71 -15.85
N GLY A 485 -29.34 12.59 -16.36
CA GLY A 485 -30.23 11.59 -16.92
C GLY A 485 -29.55 10.59 -17.84
N GLN A 486 -28.85 9.60 -17.30
CA GLN A 486 -28.80 8.27 -17.91
C GLN A 486 -28.77 7.19 -16.84
N GLU A 487 -29.82 6.36 -16.83
CA GLU A 487 -29.90 5.09 -16.14
C GLU A 487 -28.87 4.13 -16.78
N TYR A 488 -27.91 3.64 -15.98
CA TYR A 488 -27.05 2.54 -16.39
C TYR A 488 -27.72 1.22 -16.01
N GLY A 489 -28.13 0.49 -17.04
CA GLY A 489 -28.53 -0.90 -16.95
C GLY A 489 -27.35 -1.78 -16.52
N SER A 490 -27.68 -2.78 -15.71
CA SER A 490 -26.88 -3.98 -15.50
C SER A 490 -26.46 -4.60 -16.84
N ASP A 491 -25.20 -5.06 -16.96
CA ASP A 491 -24.88 -6.37 -17.53
C ASP A 491 -23.39 -6.73 -17.35
N ASP A 492 -23.21 -7.95 -16.86
CA ASP A 492 -22.21 -8.97 -17.22
C ASP A 492 -20.70 -8.72 -17.10
N TYR A 493 -20.16 -9.17 -15.97
CA TYR A 493 -18.76 -9.57 -15.82
C TYR A 493 -18.51 -10.95 -16.45
N TYR A 494 -17.83 -10.98 -17.61
CA TYR A 494 -17.22 -12.20 -18.13
C TYR A 494 -15.88 -12.47 -17.44
N PHE A 495 -15.82 -13.55 -16.66
CA PHE A 495 -14.60 -14.17 -16.16
C PHE A 495 -13.91 -14.92 -17.32
N PHE A 496 -12.67 -14.56 -17.66
CA PHE A 496 -11.78 -15.42 -18.44
C PHE A 496 -10.98 -16.31 -17.50
N SER A 497 -11.25 -17.62 -17.54
CA SER A 497 -10.39 -18.66 -16.97
C SER A 497 -9.34 -19.07 -18.00
N PHE A 498 -8.05 -18.96 -17.65
CA PHE A 498 -6.98 -19.59 -18.42
C PHE A 498 -6.69 -20.99 -17.87
N TYR A 499 -6.65 -21.96 -18.79
CA TYR A 499 -6.04 -23.28 -18.63
C TYR A 499 -4.53 -23.21 -18.86
#